data_AF-A0A527Z4G3-F1
#
_entry.id   AF-A0A527Z4G3-F1
#
_cell.length_a   1.000
_cell.length_b   1.000
_cell.length_c   1.000
_cell.angle_alpha   90.00
_cell.angle_beta   90.00
_cell.angle_gamma   90.00
#
_symmetry.space_group_name_H-M   'P 1'
#
loop_
_entity.id
_entity.type
_entity.pdbx_description
1 polymer ?
#
loop_
_entity_poly.entity_id
_entity_poly.type
_entity_poly.pdbx_seq_one_letter_code
_entity_poly.pdbx_strand_id
1 'polypeptide(L)'
;LSASQIAHITGLARSTVSTALNGLKKSGMVIESSAHHDVARGVGRPAATLTLNPAAGTCVGIHLGLDEMRCIVADVSHSVIAEQTITMG
;
A
#
# COMPACT_ATOMS: atom_id res chain seq x y z
N LEU A 1 0.79 -0.93 9.20
CA LEU A 1 0.90 -2.21 9.96
C LEU A 1 2.34 -2.38 10.47
N SER A 2 2.56 -2.92 11.66
CA SER A 2 3.90 -3.32 12.10
C SER A 2 4.27 -4.72 11.58
N ALA A 3 5.55 -5.08 11.55
CA ALA A 3 6.00 -6.42 11.14
C ALA A 3 5.44 -7.53 12.05
N SER A 4 5.24 -7.26 13.35
CA SER A 4 4.62 -8.21 14.27
C SER A 4 3.13 -8.43 13.98
N GLN A 5 2.40 -7.36 13.64
CA GLN A 5 1.00 -7.47 13.20
C GLN A 5 0.89 -8.27 11.90
N ILE A 6 1.80 -8.05 10.94
CA ILE A 6 1.84 -8.81 9.68
C ILE A 6 2.08 -10.30 9.96
N ALA A 7 3.04 -10.65 10.81
CA ALA A 7 3.29 -12.05 11.20
C ALA A 7 2.06 -12.68 11.88
N HIS A 8 1.39 -11.94 12.75
CA HIS A 8 0.18 -12.41 13.42
C HIS A 8 -0.97 -12.68 12.44
N ILE A 9 -1.26 -11.75 11.53
CA ILE A 9 -2.38 -11.86 10.58
C ILE A 9 -2.11 -12.95 9.53
N THR A 10 -0.87 -13.07 9.08
CA THR A 10 -0.49 -14.05 8.03
C THR A 10 -0.20 -15.45 8.57
N GLY A 11 0.00 -15.60 9.89
CA GLY A 11 0.44 -16.85 10.51
C GLY A 11 1.88 -17.25 10.17
N LEU A 12 2.65 -16.37 9.53
CA LEU A 12 4.03 -16.63 9.15
C LEU A 12 4.99 -16.41 10.31
N ALA A 13 6.09 -17.16 10.32
CA ALA A 13 7.19 -16.94 11.26
C ALA A 13 7.77 -15.52 11.11
N ARG A 14 8.22 -14.93 12.22
CA ARG A 14 8.79 -13.57 12.25
C ARG A 14 9.98 -13.41 11.29
N SER A 15 10.83 -14.43 11.17
CA SER A 15 11.96 -14.44 10.24
C SER A 15 11.50 -14.40 8.78
N THR A 16 10.47 -15.17 8.41
CA THR A 16 9.87 -15.17 7.06
C THR A 16 9.31 -13.80 6.71
N VAL A 17 8.56 -13.17 7.62
CA VAL A 17 8.02 -11.82 7.42
C VAL A 17 9.15 -10.80 7.27
N SER A 18 10.19 -10.89 8.11
CA SER A 18 11.35 -10.01 8.00
C SER A 18 12.04 -10.13 6.64
N THR A 19 12.24 -11.35 6.14
CA THR A 19 12.87 -11.59 4.84
C THR A 19 12.03 -11.04 3.70
N ALA A 20 10.72 -11.29 3.71
CA ALA A 20 9.80 -10.76 2.71
C ALA A 20 9.78 -9.22 2.71
N LEU A 21 9.66 -8.60 3.89
CA LEU A 21 9.65 -7.14 4.03
C LEU A 21 10.97 -6.51 3.56
N ASN A 22 12.11 -7.13 3.85
CA ASN A 22 13.40 -6.64 3.35
C ASN A 22 13.47 -6.69 1.81
N GLY A 23 12.95 -7.76 1.20
CA GLY A 23 12.82 -7.85 -0.26
C GLY A 23 11.93 -6.74 -0.84
N LEU A 24 10.75 -6.53 -0.25
CA LEU A 24 9.80 -5.50 -0.67
C LEU A 24 10.30 -4.07 -0.45
N LYS A 25 11.05 -3.82 0.63
CA LYS A 25 11.72 -2.52 0.84
C LYS A 25 12.80 -2.29 -0.20
N LYS A 26 13.60 -3.32 -0.51
CA LYS A 26 14.67 -3.22 -1.52
C LYS A 26 14.11 -2.98 -2.92
N SER A 27 12.94 -3.53 -3.26
CA SER A 27 12.25 -3.25 -4.52
C SER A 27 11.47 -1.94 -4.51
N GLY A 28 11.45 -1.21 -3.38
CA GLY A 28 10.72 0.04 -3.24
C GLY A 28 9.21 -0.11 -3.14
N MET A 29 8.67 -1.32 -2.98
CA MET A 29 7.21 -1.56 -2.88
C MET A 29 6.64 -1.21 -1.50
N VAL A 30 7.45 -1.32 -0.45
CA VAL A 30 7.06 -1.03 0.94
C VAL A 30 8.00 0.02 1.52
N ILE A 31 7.43 0.99 2.24
CA ILE A 31 8.15 2.05 2.96
C ILE A 31 7.71 2.10 4.43
N GLU A 32 8.52 2.73 5.26
CA GLU A 32 8.13 3.08 6.62
C GLU A 32 7.26 4.34 6.59
N SER A 33 6.10 4.27 7.23
CA SER A 33 5.19 5.39 7.41
C SER A 33 5.63 6.22 8.62
N SER A 34 5.77 7.52 8.40
CA SER A 34 6.05 8.53 9.43
C SER A 34 4.80 8.94 10.24
N ALA A 35 3.60 8.48 9.85
CA ALA A 35 2.33 8.96 10.38
C ALA A 35 2.07 8.64 11.88
N HIS A 36 2.93 7.83 12.51
CA HIS A 36 2.82 7.49 13.94
C HIS A 36 3.93 8.06 14.83
N HIS A 37 4.73 9.02 14.32
CA HIS A 37 5.75 9.67 15.16
C HIS A 37 5.20 10.76 16.10
N ASP A 38 3.95 11.21 15.93
CA ASP A 38 3.44 12.36 16.70
C ASP A 38 2.82 12.03 18.07
N VAL A 39 2.65 10.75 18.46
CA VAL A 39 1.90 10.40 19.69
C VAL A 39 2.70 9.62 20.76
N ALA A 40 3.93 9.17 20.48
CA ALA A 40 4.65 8.32 21.44
C ALA A 40 5.64 9.12 22.33
N ARG A 41 5.12 9.86 23.32
CA ARG A 41 5.90 10.30 24.51
C ARG A 41 6.07 9.15 25.52
N GLY A 42 6.61 8.01 25.08
CA GLY A 42 6.86 6.83 25.92
C GLY A 42 8.28 6.29 25.74
N VAL A 43 8.84 5.68 26.78
CA VAL A 43 10.19 5.09 26.76
C VAL A 43 10.20 3.87 25.82
N GLY A 44 10.94 3.98 24.72
CA GLY A 44 11.15 2.91 23.72
C GLY A 44 10.99 3.43 22.28
N ARG A 45 11.66 2.81 21.30
CA ARG A 45 11.46 3.14 19.88
C ARG A 45 10.12 2.53 19.44
N PRO A 46 9.11 3.34 19.06
CA PRO A 46 7.84 2.81 18.57
C PRO A 46 8.08 1.85 17.40
N ALA A 47 7.32 0.76 17.34
CA ALA A 47 7.43 -0.18 16.23
C ALA A 47 7.13 0.55 14.92
N ALA A 48 8.09 0.54 13.97
CA ALA A 48 7.93 1.19 12.69
C ALA A 48 6.70 0.62 11.97
N THR A 49 5.81 1.51 11.55
CA THR A 49 4.65 1.14 10.74
C THR A 49 5.02 1.14 9.27
N LEU A 50 4.56 0.13 8.56
CA LEU A 50 4.83 -0.10 7.15
C LEU A 50 3.57 0.22 6.33
N THR A 51 3.80 0.76 5.14
CA THR A 51 2.79 1.02 4.11
C THR A 51 3.32 0.64 2.73
N LEU A 52 2.42 0.44 1.77
CA LEU A 52 2.79 0.39 0.35
C LEU A 52 3.34 1.75 -0.07
N ASN A 53 4.31 1.74 -0.98
CA ASN A 53 4.88 2.97 -1.53
C ASN A 53 4.02 3.46 -2.71
N PRO A 54 3.29 4.59 -2.58
CA PRO A 54 2.49 5.13 -3.69
C PRO A 54 3.32 5.43 -4.94
N ALA A 55 4.61 5.74 -4.77
CA ALA A 55 5.52 6.04 -5.87
C ALA A 55 6.04 4.79 -6.60
N ALA A 56 5.70 3.58 -6.14
CA ALA A 56 6.21 2.35 -6.74
C ALA A 56 5.53 1.98 -8.07
N GLY A 57 4.44 2.65 -8.43
CA GLY A 57 3.81 2.51 -9.74
C GLY A 57 2.35 2.92 -9.73
N THR A 58 1.76 2.89 -10.92
CA THR A 58 0.33 3.14 -11.14
C THR A 58 -0.31 1.97 -11.86
N CYS A 59 -1.61 1.78 -11.65
CA CYS A 59 -2.45 0.84 -12.37
C CYS A 59 -3.57 1.59 -13.08
N VAL A 60 -4.04 1.03 -14.19
CA VAL A 60 -5.18 1.55 -14.95
C VAL A 60 -6.26 0.47 -14.99
N GLY A 61 -7.47 0.84 -14.58
CA GLY A 61 -8.67 0.01 -14.67
C GLY A 61 -9.63 0.57 -15.70
N ILE A 62 -10.10 -0.27 -16.62
CA ILE A 62 -11.13 0.10 -17.60
C ILE A 62 -12.34 -0.79 -17.39
N HIS A 63 -13.50 -0.17 -17.23
CA HIS A 63 -14.79 -0.83 -17.19
C HIS A 63 -15.60 -0.44 -18.42
N LEU A 64 -16.06 -1.43 -19.18
CA LEU A 64 -16.88 -1.25 -20.38
C LEU A 64 -18.31 -1.68 -20.04
N GLY A 65 -19.21 -0.70 -19.97
CA GLY A 65 -20.65 -0.89 -19.87
C GLY A 65 -21.31 -0.92 -21.25
N LEU A 66 -22.64 -0.96 -21.26
CA LEU A 66 -23.42 -0.97 -22.50
C LEU A 66 -23.47 0.41 -23.19
N ASP A 67 -23.52 1.51 -22.42
CA ASP A 67 -23.60 2.89 -22.91
C ASP A 67 -22.50 3.80 -22.34
N GLU A 68 -21.56 3.23 -21.58
CA GLU A 68 -20.51 3.99 -20.91
C GLU A 68 -19.19 3.21 -20.82
N MET A 69 -18.10 3.96 -20.81
CA MET A 69 -16.77 3.47 -20.47
C MET A 69 -16.24 4.28 -19.29
N ARG A 70 -15.79 3.60 -18.24
CA ARG A 70 -15.13 4.21 -17.09
C ARG A 70 -13.66 3.81 -17.06
N CYS A 71 -12.78 4.79 -16.89
CA CYS A 71 -11.34 4.62 -16.76
C CYS A 71 -10.89 5.19 -15.41
N ILE A 72 -10.08 4.42 -14.68
CA ILE A 72 -9.52 4.81 -13.39
C ILE A 72 -8.00 4.65 -13.46
N VAL A 73 -7.27 5.64 -12.99
CA VAL A 73 -5.83 5.56 -12.72
C VAL A 73 -5.66 5.60 -11.21
N ALA A 74 -4.98 4.61 -10.63
CA ALA A 74 -4.68 4.54 -9.21
C ALA A 74 -3.20 4.25 -8.96
N ASP A 75 -2.68 4.61 -7.80
CA ASP A 75 -1.39 4.13 -7.35
C ASP A 75 -1.49 2.73 -6.71
N VAL A 76 -0.33 2.12 -6.47
CA VAL A 76 -0.28 0.80 -5.82
C VAL A 76 -0.74 0.81 -4.35
N SER A 77 -0.92 1.97 -3.73
CA SER A 77 -1.53 2.10 -2.40
C SER A 77 -3.07 2.20 -2.45
N HIS A 78 -3.65 1.95 -3.63
CA HIS A 78 -5.08 1.98 -3.92
C HIS A 78 -5.70 3.39 -3.85
N SER A 79 -4.89 4.44 -3.92
CA SER A 79 -5.41 5.80 -4.05
C SER A 79 -5.73 6.09 -5.51
N VAL A 80 -6.94 6.57 -5.78
CA VAL A 80 -7.34 7.04 -7.12
C VAL A 80 -6.64 8.35 -7.42
N ILE A 81 -5.89 8.38 -8.51
CA ILE A 81 -5.20 9.57 -9.03
C ILE A 81 -6.14 10.33 -9.98
N ALA A 82 -6.83 9.60 -10.86
CA ALA A 82 -7.75 10.16 -11.83
C ALA A 82 -8.86 9.17 -12.15
N GLU A 83 -10.01 9.70 -12.53
CA GLU A 83 -11.16 8.93 -12.98
C GLU A 83 -11.86 9.69 -14.11
N GLN A 84 -12.28 8.97 -15.14
CA GLN A 84 -13.06 9.52 -16.24
C GLN A 84 -14.15 8.54 -16.67
N THR A 85 -15.35 9.07 -16.91
CA THR A 85 -16.45 8.33 -17.55
C THR A 85 -16.76 8.96 -18.91
N ILE A 86 -16.98 8.13 -19.92
CA ILE A 86 -17.28 8.50 -21.30
C ILE A 86 -18.56 7.79 -21.69
N THR A 87 -19.60 8.54 -22.05
CA THR A 87 -20.83 7.97 -22.63
C THR A 87 -20.56 7.56 -24.08
N MET A 88 -20.92 6.32 -24.41
CA MET A 88 -20.85 5.76 -25.75
C MET A 88 -22.26 5.81 -26.34
N GLY A 89 -22.56 6.89 -27.07
CA GLY A 89 -23.81 7.08 -27.79
C GLY A 89 -23.87 6.34 -29.12
#